data_AF-A0A0C3KQT3-F1
#
_entry.id   AF-A0A0C3KQT3-F1
#
_cell.length_a   1.000
_cell.length_b   1.000
_cell.length_c   1.000
_cell.angle_alpha   90.00
_cell.angle_beta   90.00
_cell.angle_gamma   90.00
#
_symmetry.space_group_name_H-M   'P 1'
#
loop_
_entity.id
_entity.type
_entity.pdbx_description
1 polymer ?
#
loop_
_entity_poly.entity_id
_entity_poly.type
_entity_poly.pdbx_seq_one_letter_code
_entity_poly.pdbx_strand_id
1 'polypeptide(L)'
;MGMIIMCMASAASALAVGGLLLYIAYSAVTIKRNASRRWSTDTHIHYYFLNMMISHLILSIGELLNIKWIVEARLYPGTVCTIQGFLIQLGNVGVALSTMAVAVHVLQVLVLQWRSPPKLALLVLAIIWLLIFLLVVVPPIVVQHNIYGASGYWCFVDGSIMTQFLWMDTDFGGEGRTREQFRM
;
A
#
# COMPACT_ATOMS: atom_id res chain seq x y z
N MET A 1 19.77 -11.06 -6.45
CA MET A 1 19.97 -9.83 -7.25
C MET A 1 18.75 -8.90 -7.18
N GLY A 2 17.54 -9.34 -7.54
CA GLY A 2 16.34 -8.48 -7.52
C GLY A 2 16.03 -7.80 -6.18
N MET A 3 16.10 -8.52 -5.05
CA MET A 3 15.81 -7.95 -3.71
C MET A 3 16.78 -6.82 -3.32
N ILE A 4 18.06 -6.93 -3.70
CA ILE A 4 19.06 -5.89 -3.40
C ILE A 4 18.72 -4.61 -4.16
N ILE A 5 18.35 -4.72 -5.44
CA ILE A 5 17.95 -3.56 -6.26
C ILE A 5 16.71 -2.88 -5.67
N MET A 6 15.72 -3.67 -5.26
CA MET A 6 14.50 -3.16 -4.61
C MET A 6 14.83 -2.41 -3.31
N CYS A 7 15.69 -2.96 -2.45
CA CYS A 7 16.10 -2.28 -1.21
C CYS A 7 16.86 -0.98 -1.45
N MET A 8 17.72 -0.91 -2.46
CA MET A 8 18.44 0.32 -2.80
C MET A 8 17.49 1.40 -3.35
N ALA A 9 16.55 0.99 -4.21
CA ALA A 9 15.54 1.87 -4.77
C ALA A 9 14.57 2.38 -3.69
N SER A 10 14.17 1.52 -2.75
CA SER A 10 13.31 1.90 -1.63
C SER A 10 14.04 2.86 -0.69
N ALA A 11 15.32 2.63 -0.38
CA ALA A 11 16.11 3.53 0.45
C ALA A 11 16.25 4.93 -0.18
N ALA A 12 16.56 5.02 -1.47
CA ALA A 12 16.63 6.29 -2.19
C ALA A 12 15.27 7.02 -2.18
N SER A 13 14.18 6.27 -2.38
CA SER A 13 12.81 6.81 -2.36
C SER A 13 12.42 7.31 -0.95
N ALA A 14 12.74 6.56 0.10
CA ALA A 14 12.50 6.95 1.48
C ALA A 14 13.20 8.27 1.83
N LEU A 15 14.47 8.40 1.43
CA LEU A 15 15.26 9.62 1.65
C LEU A 15 14.67 10.82 0.91
N ALA A 16 14.27 10.63 -0.36
CA ALA A 16 13.66 11.69 -1.16
C ALA A 16 12.31 12.15 -0.57
N VAL A 17 11.42 11.21 -0.27
CA VAL A 17 10.08 11.51 0.29
C VAL A 17 10.20 12.09 1.70
N GLY A 18 11.06 11.53 2.54
CA GLY A 18 11.33 12.04 3.89
C GLY A 18 11.92 13.45 3.87
N GLY A 19 12.90 13.69 3.00
CA GLY A 19 13.48 15.02 2.80
C GLY A 19 12.45 16.04 2.32
N LEU A 20 11.58 15.66 1.39
CA LEU A 20 10.50 16.53 0.91
C LEU A 20 9.48 16.86 2.01
N LEU A 21 9.08 15.87 2.82
CA LEU A 21 8.17 16.08 3.93
C LEU A 21 8.78 16.98 5.02
N LEU A 22 10.07 16.79 5.33
CA LEU A 22 10.80 17.67 6.25
C LEU A 22 10.90 19.09 5.70
N TYR A 23 11.16 19.26 4.41
CA TYR A 23 11.18 20.56 3.76
C TYR A 23 9.82 21.25 3.82
N ILE A 24 8.73 20.53 3.53
CA ILE A 24 7.36 21.05 3.61
C ILE A 24 7.03 21.43 5.06
N ALA A 25 7.38 20.60 6.05
CA ALA A 25 7.15 20.89 7.46
C ALA A 25 7.98 22.10 7.93
N TYR A 26 9.25 22.17 7.56
CA TYR A 26 10.13 23.30 7.83
C TYR A 26 9.58 24.58 7.22
N SER A 27 9.19 24.54 5.95
CA SER A 27 8.58 25.67 5.23
C SER A 27 7.26 26.10 5.89
N ALA A 28 6.39 25.17 6.27
CA ALA A 28 5.15 25.49 6.97
C ALA A 28 5.37 26.14 8.34
N VAL A 29 6.39 25.71 9.09
CA VAL A 29 6.73 26.27 10.42
C VAL A 29 7.44 27.62 10.30
N THR A 30 8.35 27.79 9.34
CA THR A 30 9.09 29.03 9.12
C THR A 30 8.26 30.12 8.46
N ILE A 31 7.40 29.78 7.48
CA ILE A 31 6.46 30.71 6.83
C ILE A 31 5.40 31.20 7.81
N LYS A 32 4.92 30.36 8.74
CA LYS A 32 4.01 30.82 9.81
C LYS A 32 4.61 31.93 10.69
N ARG A 33 5.94 32.06 10.74
CA ARG A 33 6.63 33.01 11.61
C ARG A 33 6.85 34.38 10.95
N ASN A 34 6.73 34.51 9.61
CA ASN A 34 7.03 35.77 8.91
C ASN A 34 6.02 36.07 7.77
N ALA A 35 4.99 36.85 8.11
CA ALA A 35 4.13 37.66 7.21
C ALA A 35 3.23 36.98 6.15
N SER A 36 1.92 37.18 6.31
CA SER A 36 0.99 37.84 5.36
C SER A 36 0.85 37.36 3.89
N ARG A 37 1.65 36.42 3.37
CA ARG A 37 1.39 35.81 2.06
C ARG A 37 0.54 34.57 2.26
N ARG A 38 -0.77 34.81 2.33
CA ARG A 38 -1.81 33.81 2.14
C ARG A 38 -1.41 32.97 0.92
N TRP A 39 -1.01 31.72 1.17
CA TRP A 39 -0.87 30.68 0.15
C TRP A 39 -2.29 30.43 -0.38
N SER A 40 -2.75 31.36 -1.22
CA SER A 40 -4.15 31.59 -1.56
C SER A 40 -4.43 31.11 -2.95
N THR A 41 -4.20 29.83 -3.18
CA THR A 41 -4.71 29.04 -4.31
C THR A 41 -4.12 27.64 -4.12
N ASP A 42 -4.96 26.60 -4.15
CA ASP A 42 -4.61 25.17 -4.20
C ASP A 42 -4.41 24.33 -2.92
N THR A 43 -4.99 24.73 -1.78
CA THR A 43 -4.99 23.93 -0.54
C THR A 43 -5.52 22.50 -0.68
N HIS A 44 -6.32 22.16 -1.70
CA HIS A 44 -6.90 20.81 -1.86
C HIS A 44 -5.90 19.77 -2.40
N ILE A 45 -5.09 20.15 -3.39
CA ILE A 45 -4.12 19.24 -4.03
C ILE A 45 -3.04 18.83 -3.03
N HIS A 46 -2.64 19.75 -2.15
CA HIS A 46 -1.66 19.48 -1.11
C HIS A 46 -2.08 18.34 -0.16
N TYR A 47 -3.36 18.20 0.17
CA TYR A 47 -3.82 17.09 1.03
C TYR A 47 -3.68 15.72 0.36
N TYR A 48 -4.05 15.61 -0.92
CA TYR A 48 -3.87 14.38 -1.68
C TYR A 48 -2.41 14.02 -1.85
N PHE A 49 -1.58 15.03 -2.15
CA PHE A 49 -0.15 14.85 -2.28
C PHE A 49 0.48 14.37 -0.97
N LEU A 50 0.12 14.98 0.16
CA LEU A 50 0.59 14.53 1.48
C LEU A 50 0.14 13.10 1.81
N ASN A 51 -1.12 12.74 1.51
CA ASN A 51 -1.61 11.38 1.72
C ASN A 51 -0.85 10.34 0.89
N MET A 52 -0.54 10.67 -0.37
CA MET A 52 0.30 9.84 -1.24
C MET A 52 1.72 9.70 -0.66
N MET A 53 2.35 10.80 -0.22
CA MET A 53 3.70 10.75 0.37
C MET A 53 3.75 9.92 1.65
N ILE A 54 2.75 10.03 2.53
CA ILE A 54 2.64 9.19 3.73
C ILE A 54 2.50 7.71 3.33
N SER A 55 1.66 7.40 2.34
CA SER A 55 1.48 6.03 1.85
C SER A 55 2.78 5.47 1.24
N HIS A 56 3.54 6.29 0.52
CA HIS A 56 4.87 5.94 -0.01
C HIS A 56 5.89 5.65 1.11
N LEU A 57 5.85 6.40 2.21
CA LEU A 57 6.72 6.11 3.36
C LEU A 57 6.38 4.76 3.98
N ILE A 58 5.09 4.46 4.18
CA ILE A 58 4.62 3.18 4.72
C ILE A 58 5.08 2.03 3.81
N LEU A 59 4.87 2.16 2.49
CA LEU A 59 5.31 1.19 1.49
C LEU A 59 6.82 0.96 1.59
N SER A 60 7.60 2.04 1.59
CA SER A 60 9.05 1.96 1.60
C SER A 60 9.60 1.34 2.89
N ILE A 61 8.97 1.56 4.05
CA ILE A 61 9.35 0.89 5.30
C ILE A 61 9.12 -0.63 5.16
N GLY A 62 7.97 -1.03 4.59
CA GLY A 62 7.68 -2.43 4.29
C GLY A 62 8.73 -3.06 3.37
N GLU A 63 9.15 -2.36 2.32
CA GLU A 63 10.18 -2.84 1.41
C GLU A 63 11.58 -2.91 2.04
N LEU A 64 11.92 -1.99 2.95
CA LEU A 64 13.20 -2.00 3.66
C LEU A 64 13.33 -3.19 4.63
N LEU A 65 12.21 -3.74 5.12
CA LEU A 65 12.23 -4.96 5.94
C LEU A 65 12.81 -6.17 5.18
N ASN A 66 12.87 -6.13 3.85
CA ASN A 66 13.56 -7.16 3.07
C ASN A 66 15.06 -7.25 3.33
N ILE A 67 15.69 -6.20 3.85
CA ILE A 67 17.10 -6.24 4.25
C ILE A 67 17.34 -7.38 5.24
N LYS A 68 16.38 -7.64 6.14
CA LYS A 68 16.47 -8.75 7.09
C LYS A 68 16.56 -10.11 6.38
N TRP A 69 15.74 -10.31 5.35
CA TRP A 69 15.73 -11.55 4.58
C TRP A 69 16.97 -11.70 3.69
N ILE A 70 17.54 -10.58 3.23
CA ILE A 70 18.81 -10.58 2.49
C ILE A 70 19.96 -11.02 3.39
N VAL A 71 20.01 -10.54 4.65
CA VAL A 71 21.07 -10.88 5.61
C VAL A 71 20.94 -12.33 6.10
N GLU A 72 19.74 -12.76 6.45
CA GLU A 72 19.53 -14.11 7.00
C GLU A 72 19.52 -15.22 5.92
N ALA A 73 19.38 -14.83 4.64
CA ALA A 73 19.20 -15.73 3.49
C ALA A 73 18.08 -16.78 3.66
N ARG A 74 17.17 -16.57 4.63
CA ARG A 74 16.06 -17.46 4.96
C ARG A 74 14.83 -16.65 5.34
N LEU A 75 13.68 -17.02 4.78
CA LEU A 75 12.37 -16.50 5.14
C LEU A 75 11.75 -17.42 6.20
N TYR A 76 11.32 -16.85 7.32
CA TYR A 76 10.61 -17.57 8.37
C TYR A 76 9.23 -16.96 8.60
N PRO A 77 8.19 -17.81 8.69
CA PRO A 77 6.87 -17.35 9.09
C PRO A 77 6.94 -16.84 10.54
N GLY A 78 6.45 -15.61 10.76
CA GLY A 78 6.51 -14.96 12.06
C GLY A 78 6.02 -13.52 12.00
N THR A 79 5.97 -12.84 13.14
CA THR A 79 5.39 -11.49 13.28
C THR A 79 6.03 -10.48 12.33
N VAL A 80 7.33 -10.60 12.05
CA VAL A 80 8.05 -9.70 11.12
C VAL A 80 7.57 -9.88 9.68
N CYS A 81 7.32 -11.12 9.26
CA CYS A 81 6.77 -11.46 7.95
C CYS A 81 5.38 -10.85 7.78
N THR A 82 4.51 -11.05 8.79
CA THR A 82 3.16 -10.47 8.85
C THR A 82 3.17 -8.95 8.76
N ILE A 83 3.99 -8.28 9.58
CA ILE A 83 4.08 -6.82 9.60
C ILE A 83 4.57 -6.30 8.26
N GLN A 84 5.57 -6.95 7.66
CA GLN A 84 6.08 -6.55 6.35
C GLN A 84 5.01 -6.64 5.27
N GLY A 85 4.33 -7.79 5.15
CA GLY A 85 3.28 -7.99 4.16
C GLY A 85 2.15 -6.98 4.32
N PHE A 86 1.73 -6.75 5.57
CA PHE A 86 0.74 -5.73 5.92
C PHE A 86 1.16 -4.33 5.49
N LEU A 87 2.38 -3.89 5.82
CA LEU A 87 2.88 -2.55 5.47
C LEU A 87 2.99 -2.34 3.96
N ILE A 88 3.50 -3.34 3.23
CA ILE A 88 3.62 -3.27 1.77
C ILE A 88 2.24 -3.17 1.13
N GLN A 89 1.30 -4.01 1.56
CA GLN A 89 -0.06 -4.02 0.99
C GLN A 89 -0.80 -2.71 1.31
N LEU A 90 -0.72 -2.24 2.55
CA LEU A 90 -1.26 -0.95 2.99
C LEU A 90 -0.71 0.20 2.15
N GLY A 91 0.61 0.23 1.98
CA GLY A 91 1.32 1.23 1.18
C GLY A 91 0.90 1.21 -0.28
N ASN A 92 0.98 0.06 -0.96
CA ASN A 92 0.64 -0.06 -2.38
C ASN A 92 -0.80 0.37 -2.70
N VAL A 93 -1.77 -0.10 -1.91
CA VAL A 93 -3.18 0.27 -2.09
C VAL A 93 -3.38 1.76 -1.83
N GLY A 94 -2.75 2.29 -0.77
CA GLY A 94 -2.83 3.72 -0.44
C GLY A 94 -2.27 4.61 -1.54
N VAL A 95 -1.14 4.24 -2.13
CA VAL A 95 -0.53 4.95 -3.27
C VAL A 95 -1.45 4.89 -4.49
N ALA A 96 -1.90 3.70 -4.89
CA ALA A 96 -2.73 3.52 -6.08
C ALA A 96 -4.03 4.34 -6.01
N LEU A 97 -4.74 4.27 -4.88
CA LEU A 97 -5.99 5.00 -4.67
C LEU A 97 -5.74 6.52 -4.60
N SER A 98 -4.66 6.96 -3.96
CA SER A 98 -4.30 8.38 -3.91
C SER A 98 -3.96 8.93 -5.30
N THR A 99 -3.19 8.19 -6.11
CA THR A 99 -2.86 8.58 -7.48
C THR A 99 -4.09 8.64 -8.37
N MET A 100 -5.00 7.68 -8.25
CA MET A 100 -6.28 7.70 -8.97
C MET A 100 -7.12 8.93 -8.59
N ALA A 101 -7.18 9.28 -7.31
CA ALA A 101 -7.90 10.47 -6.86
C ALA A 101 -7.29 11.77 -7.38
N VAL A 102 -5.95 11.87 -7.41
CA VAL A 102 -5.26 13.02 -8.02
C VAL A 102 -5.56 13.10 -9.52
N ALA A 103 -5.51 11.98 -10.24
CA ALA A 103 -5.81 11.95 -11.68
C ALA A 103 -7.24 12.39 -11.99
N VAL A 104 -8.22 11.89 -11.23
CA VAL A 104 -9.62 12.31 -11.34
C VAL A 104 -9.78 13.80 -11.05
N HIS A 105 -9.13 14.31 -9.99
CA HIS A 105 -9.18 15.72 -9.64
C HIS A 105 -8.61 16.61 -10.75
N VAL A 106 -7.45 16.23 -11.29
CA VAL A 106 -6.80 16.95 -12.41
C VAL A 106 -7.69 16.92 -13.65
N LEU A 107 -8.31 15.79 -13.98
CA LEU A 107 -9.24 15.70 -15.10
C LEU A 107 -10.47 16.62 -14.91
N GLN A 108 -11.05 16.64 -13.71
CA GLN A 108 -12.18 17.52 -13.39
C GLN A 108 -11.81 19.00 -13.54
N VAL A 109 -10.62 19.38 -13.08
CA VAL A 109 -10.16 20.78 -13.14
C VAL A 109 -9.76 21.18 -14.57
N LEU A 110 -9.04 20.32 -15.30
CA LEU A 110 -8.52 20.65 -16.62
C LEU A 110 -9.56 20.50 -17.74
N VAL A 111 -10.34 19.42 -17.73
CA VAL A 111 -11.27 19.09 -18.82
C VAL A 111 -12.65 19.70 -18.56
N LEU A 112 -13.19 19.51 -17.36
CA LEU A 112 -14.54 19.96 -17.02
C LEU A 112 -14.58 21.41 -16.51
N GLN A 113 -13.41 22.02 -16.25
CA GLN A 113 -13.27 23.34 -15.62
C GLN A 113 -14.12 23.50 -14.35
N TRP A 114 -14.43 22.38 -13.70
CA TRP A 114 -15.28 22.35 -12.52
C TRP A 114 -14.42 22.45 -11.27
N ARG A 115 -14.51 23.60 -10.59
CA ARG A 115 -13.91 23.76 -9.27
C ARG A 115 -14.72 23.00 -8.24
N SER A 116 -14.26 21.80 -7.92
CA SER A 116 -14.88 20.97 -6.90
C SER A 116 -14.68 21.57 -5.50
N PRO A 117 -15.71 21.57 -4.63
CA PRO A 117 -15.61 22.15 -3.30
C PRO A 117 -14.67 21.33 -2.37
N PRO A 118 -14.03 21.98 -1.38
CA PRO A 118 -13.14 21.34 -0.39
C PRO A 118 -13.68 20.07 0.26
N LYS A 119 -15.00 20.06 0.48
CA LYS A 119 -15.71 18.98 1.17
C LYS A 119 -15.70 17.69 0.36
N LEU A 120 -15.76 17.78 -0.97
CA LEU A 120 -15.66 16.60 -1.83
C LEU A 120 -14.28 15.98 -1.72
N ALA A 121 -13.24 16.81 -1.60
CA ALA A 121 -11.89 16.28 -1.48
C ALA A 121 -11.69 15.46 -0.21
N LEU A 122 -12.24 15.95 0.90
CA LEU A 122 -12.22 15.27 2.18
C LEU A 122 -13.08 13.99 2.19
N LEU A 123 -14.21 13.99 1.48
CA LEU A 123 -15.04 12.80 1.26
C LEU A 123 -14.27 11.72 0.49
N VAL A 124 -13.59 12.08 -0.60
CA VAL A 124 -12.79 11.15 -1.39
C VAL A 124 -11.66 10.56 -0.55
N LEU A 125 -10.96 11.37 0.25
CA LEU A 125 -9.97 10.89 1.21
C LEU A 125 -10.58 9.90 2.20
N ALA A 126 -11.75 10.20 2.78
CA ALA A 126 -12.43 9.27 3.70
C ALA A 126 -12.79 7.93 3.03
N ILE A 127 -13.25 7.97 1.77
CA ILE A 127 -13.56 6.76 0.98
C ILE A 127 -12.28 5.95 0.72
N ILE A 128 -11.17 6.61 0.37
CA ILE A 128 -9.88 5.93 0.16
C ILE A 128 -9.46 5.19 1.43
N TRP A 129 -9.52 5.84 2.60
CA TRP A 129 -9.18 5.20 3.86
C TRP A 129 -10.12 4.05 4.22
N LEU A 130 -11.41 4.17 3.92
CA LEU A 130 -12.38 3.08 4.08
C LEU A 130 -12.05 1.88 3.18
N LEU A 131 -11.73 2.11 1.92
CA LEU A 131 -11.33 1.07 0.97
C LEU A 131 -10.01 0.40 1.38
N ILE A 132 -9.04 1.19 1.87
CA ILE A 132 -7.79 0.67 2.43
C ILE A 132 -8.09 -0.25 3.61
N PHE A 133 -8.90 0.21 4.58
CA PHE A 133 -9.26 -0.60 5.74
C PHE A 133 -9.96 -1.89 5.31
N LEU A 134 -10.91 -1.81 4.37
CA LEU A 134 -11.61 -2.99 3.84
C LEU A 134 -10.62 -3.97 3.19
N LEU A 135 -9.75 -3.51 2.29
CA LEU A 135 -8.82 -4.38 1.56
C LEU A 135 -7.72 -4.97 2.44
N VAL A 136 -7.33 -4.29 3.51
CA VAL A 136 -6.23 -4.72 4.38
C VAL A 136 -6.73 -5.53 5.58
N VAL A 137 -7.93 -5.23 6.10
CA VAL A 137 -8.47 -5.87 7.31
C VAL A 137 -9.39 -7.04 7.00
N VAL A 138 -10.05 -7.07 5.84
CA VAL A 138 -10.87 -8.24 5.44
C VAL A 138 -10.04 -9.52 5.29
N PRO A 139 -8.88 -9.52 4.61
CA PRO A 139 -8.09 -10.75 4.44
C PRO A 139 -7.73 -11.46 5.77
N PRO A 140 -7.25 -10.77 6.82
CA PRO A 140 -6.94 -11.45 8.09
C PRO A 140 -8.18 -11.89 8.89
N ILE A 141 -9.35 -11.27 8.69
CA ILE A 141 -10.59 -11.66 9.41
C ILE A 141 -11.19 -12.94 8.83
N VAL A 142 -11.17 -13.09 7.50
CA VAL A 142 -11.76 -14.24 6.81
C VAL A 142 -10.94 -15.52 7.03
N VAL A 143 -9.64 -15.37 7.29
CA VAL A 143 -8.69 -16.49 7.36
C VAL A 143 -8.33 -16.74 8.83
N GLN A 144 -9.21 -17.39 9.59
CA GLN A 144 -9.02 -17.52 11.05
C GLN A 144 -7.85 -18.41 11.53
N HIS A 145 -7.04 -19.03 10.65
CA HIS A 145 -5.91 -19.88 11.07
C HIS A 145 -4.61 -19.54 10.31
N ASN A 146 -3.53 -19.27 11.07
CA ASN A 146 -2.12 -19.09 10.65
C ASN A 146 -1.89 -18.42 9.28
N ILE A 147 -2.04 -17.09 9.27
CA ILE A 147 -2.30 -16.25 8.08
C ILE A 147 -1.08 -15.93 7.19
N TYR A 148 0.15 -16.21 7.63
CA TYR A 148 1.35 -15.84 6.87
C TYR A 148 2.31 -17.02 6.73
N GLY A 149 2.18 -17.74 5.61
CA GLY A 149 3.14 -18.74 5.16
C GLY A 149 4.08 -18.16 4.11
N ALA A 150 5.33 -18.63 4.07
CA ALA A 150 6.35 -18.13 3.16
C ALA A 150 6.01 -18.51 1.69
N SER A 151 5.36 -17.61 0.96
CA SER A 151 5.13 -17.77 -0.49
C SER A 151 6.28 -17.14 -1.29
N GLY A 152 7.36 -17.91 -1.47
CA GLY A 152 8.48 -17.53 -2.34
C GLY A 152 9.45 -16.52 -1.71
N TYR A 153 9.64 -15.34 -2.32
CA TYR A 153 10.65 -14.34 -1.95
C TYR A 153 10.11 -13.18 -1.07
N TRP A 154 8.81 -13.16 -0.76
CA TRP A 154 8.14 -12.11 0.00
C TRP A 154 7.10 -12.71 0.95
N CYS A 155 6.74 -11.99 2.01
CA CYS A 155 5.65 -12.40 2.88
C CYS A 155 4.32 -11.91 2.31
N PHE A 156 3.56 -12.82 1.72
CA PHE A 156 2.19 -12.57 1.32
C PHE A 156 1.28 -13.53 2.10
N VAL A 157 0.00 -13.17 2.23
CA VAL A 157 -1.03 -14.09 2.73
C VAL A 157 -0.90 -15.40 1.96
N ASP A 158 -0.84 -16.51 2.70
CA ASP A 158 -0.55 -17.83 2.14
C ASP A 158 -1.48 -18.14 0.95
N GLY A 159 -0.87 -18.52 -0.18
CA GLY A 159 -1.56 -18.84 -1.43
C GLY A 159 -2.48 -20.07 -1.37
N SER A 160 -2.56 -20.75 -0.22
CA SER A 160 -3.59 -21.75 0.05
C SER A 160 -5.01 -21.19 -0.10
N ILE A 161 -5.20 -19.88 -0.03
CA ILE A 161 -6.48 -19.22 -0.35
C ILE A 161 -6.78 -19.24 -1.85
N MET A 162 -5.78 -18.97 -2.72
CA MET A 162 -6.02 -19.03 -4.17
C MET A 162 -6.32 -20.45 -4.61
N THR A 163 -5.61 -21.43 -4.03
CA THR A 163 -5.95 -22.82 -4.29
C THR A 163 -7.31 -23.15 -3.66
N GLN A 164 -7.64 -22.79 -2.42
CA GLN A 164 -8.97 -23.07 -1.84
C GLN A 164 -10.14 -22.42 -2.60
N PHE A 165 -10.01 -21.19 -3.11
CA PHE A 165 -11.03 -20.60 -3.98
C PHE A 165 -11.12 -21.32 -5.33
N LEU A 166 -10.00 -21.72 -5.95
CA LEU A 166 -9.99 -22.54 -7.16
C LEU A 166 -10.53 -23.97 -6.92
N TRP A 167 -10.30 -24.56 -5.75
CA TRP A 167 -10.87 -25.85 -5.34
C TRP A 167 -12.38 -25.71 -5.11
N MET A 168 -12.85 -24.62 -4.50
CA MET A 168 -14.28 -24.39 -4.27
C MET A 168 -15.05 -24.15 -5.58
N ASP A 169 -14.43 -23.53 -6.59
CA ASP A 169 -14.98 -23.45 -7.96
C ASP A 169 -14.93 -24.80 -8.70
N THR A 170 -13.95 -25.67 -8.43
CA THR A 170 -13.85 -26.99 -9.08
C THR A 170 -14.71 -28.08 -8.41
N ASP A 171 -15.08 -27.95 -7.14
CA ASP A 171 -16.00 -28.86 -6.45
C ASP A 171 -17.48 -28.72 -6.90
N PHE A 172 -17.86 -27.63 -7.57
CA PHE A 172 -19.17 -27.54 -8.24
C PHE A 172 -19.23 -28.20 -9.62
N GLY A 173 -18.10 -28.78 -10.09
CA GLY A 173 -18.00 -29.34 -11.45
C GLY A 173 -17.36 -30.73 -11.57
N GLY A 174 -17.05 -31.44 -10.47
CA GLY A 174 -16.15 -32.59 -10.54
C GLY A 174 -16.41 -33.73 -9.57
N GLU A 175 -17.59 -34.34 -9.62
CA GLU A 175 -17.81 -35.70 -9.13
C GLU A 175 -16.76 -36.67 -9.74
N GLY A 176 -15.81 -37.14 -8.92
CA GLY A 176 -15.16 -38.45 -9.11
C GLY A 176 -13.95 -38.57 -10.06
N ARG A 177 -12.78 -38.01 -9.69
CA ARG A 177 -11.44 -38.54 -10.07
C ARG A 177 -10.38 -37.74 -9.31
N THR A 178 -9.53 -38.25 -8.42
CA THR A 178 -8.43 -39.18 -8.71
C THR A 178 -7.73 -39.47 -7.36
N ARG A 179 -7.98 -40.64 -6.75
CA ARG A 179 -7.38 -41.04 -5.47
C ARG A 179 -6.42 -42.24 -5.64
N GLU A 180 -5.61 -42.26 -6.70
CA GLU A 180 -4.78 -43.44 -7.08
C GLU A 180 -3.31 -43.18 -7.48
N GLN A 181 -2.74 -41.99 -7.30
CA GLN A 181 -1.35 -41.72 -7.74
C GLN A 181 -0.30 -41.63 -6.61
N PHE A 182 -0.56 -42.21 -5.44
CA PHE A 182 0.42 -42.27 -4.34
C PHE A 182 0.64 -43.71 -3.86
N ARG A 183 1.26 -44.54 -4.70
CA ARG A 183 1.99 -45.73 -4.27
C ARG A 183 3.02 -46.14 -5.33
N MET A 184 4.27 -45.73 -5.13
CA MET A 184 5.48 -46.47 -5.53
C MET A 184 6.63 -46.05 -4.62
#